data_AF-A0A3B9J403-F1
#
_entry.id   AF-A0A3B9J403-F1
#
_cell.length_a   1.000
_cell.length_b   1.000
_cell.length_c   1.000
_cell.angle_alpha   90.00
_cell.angle_beta   90.00
_cell.angle_gamma   90.00
#
_symmetry.space_group_name_H-M   'P 1'
#
loop_
_entity.id
_entity.type
_entity.pdbx_description
1 polymer ?
#
loop_
_entity_poly.entity_id
_entity_poly.type
_entity_poly.pdbx_seq_one_letter_code
_entity_poly.pdbx_strand_id
1 'polypeptide(L)'
;MSRRLNAQDIDDLAVGAWILGTGGGGSPYLNHLNMQRIASTGTEFELIDPQELADEAQVAVVSTMGAPLVMQERLQDTSDVARAVEVMADHIGSKF
;
A
#
# COMPACT_ATOMS: atom_id res chain seq x y z
N MET A 1 -19.37 -4.31 -0.99
CA MET A 1 -19.52 -3.07 -1.78
C MET A 1 -18.31 -2.20 -1.52
N SER A 2 -17.70 -1.67 -2.58
CA SER A 2 -16.57 -0.74 -2.48
C SER A 2 -16.96 0.54 -1.72
N ARG A 3 -16.02 1.10 -0.96
CA ARG A 3 -16.26 2.29 -0.13
C ARG A 3 -15.07 3.23 -0.08
N ARG A 4 -15.35 4.53 0.12
CA ARG A 4 -14.32 5.53 0.43
C ARG A 4 -13.79 5.33 1.84
N LEU A 5 -12.48 5.49 2.00
CA LEU A 5 -11.81 5.52 3.29
C LEU A 5 -11.76 6.95 3.82
N ASN A 6 -12.04 7.11 5.10
CA ASN A 6 -11.85 8.36 5.83
C ASN A 6 -10.55 8.32 6.66
N ALA A 7 -10.26 9.41 7.38
CA ALA A 7 -9.05 9.49 8.21
C ALA A 7 -8.98 8.42 9.31
N GLN A 8 -10.11 8.08 9.94
CA GLN A 8 -10.17 7.02 10.96
C GLN A 8 -9.86 5.65 10.35
N ASP A 9 -10.32 5.38 9.13
CA ASP A 9 -9.99 4.13 8.45
C ASP A 9 -8.47 3.96 8.25
N ILE A 10 -7.74 5.06 7.99
CA ILE A 10 -6.28 5.04 7.84
C ILE A 10 -5.60 4.66 9.17
N ASP A 11 -6.10 5.19 10.29
CA ASP A 11 -5.60 4.86 11.64
C ASP A 11 -5.90 3.39 11.98
N ASP A 12 -7.12 2.94 11.72
CA ASP A 12 -7.56 1.56 11.98
C ASP A 12 -6.78 0.55 11.14
N LEU A 13 -6.48 0.88 9.87
CA LEU A 13 -5.64 0.05 9.00
C LEU A 13 -4.22 -0.09 9.55
N ALA A 14 -3.62 0.99 10.06
CA ALA A 14 -2.28 0.94 10.64
C ALA A 14 -2.24 0.04 11.89
N VAL A 15 -3.24 0.16 12.77
CA VAL A 15 -3.36 -0.70 13.97
C VAL A 15 -3.60 -2.15 13.57
N GLY A 16 -4.55 -2.39 12.66
CA GLY A 16 -4.87 -3.72 12.16
C GLY A 16 -3.67 -4.40 11.51
N ALA A 17 -2.91 -3.70 10.67
CA ALA A 17 -1.70 -4.21 10.03
C ALA A 17 -0.64 -4.65 11.06
N TRP A 18 -0.47 -3.88 12.14
CA TRP A 18 0.46 -4.23 13.21
C TRP A 18 0.03 -5.48 13.98
N ILE A 19 -1.26 -5.58 14.33
CA ILE A 19 -1.81 -6.72 15.07
C ILE A 19 -1.77 -7.99 14.21
N LEU A 20 -2.31 -7.91 12.99
CA LEU A 20 -2.39 -9.03 12.05
C LEU A 20 -1.02 -9.43 11.50
N GLY A 21 -0.03 -8.53 11.56
CA GLY A 21 1.35 -8.83 11.25
C GLY A 21 2.03 -9.78 12.24
N THR A 22 1.45 -10.02 13.43
CA THR A 22 1.95 -10.97 14.44
C THR A 22 3.43 -10.78 14.82
N GLY A 23 3.91 -9.53 14.82
CA GLY A 23 5.31 -9.18 15.10
C GLY A 23 6.21 -9.15 13.85
N GLY A 24 5.69 -9.49 12.67
CA GLY A 24 6.31 -9.31 11.37
C GLY A 24 5.67 -8.19 10.55
N GLY A 25 5.89 -8.18 9.24
CA GLY A 25 5.26 -7.22 8.30
C GLY A 25 5.88 -5.81 8.27
N GLY A 26 6.80 -5.52 9.18
CA GLY A 26 7.42 -4.20 9.30
C GLY A 26 6.58 -3.21 10.11
N SER A 27 7.16 -2.06 10.46
CA SER A 27 6.45 -1.01 11.18
C SER A 27 5.52 -0.22 10.25
N PRO A 28 4.21 -0.11 10.55
CA PRO A 28 3.29 0.66 9.73
C PRO A 28 3.50 2.17 9.89
N TYR A 29 4.27 2.63 10.88
CA TYR A 29 4.38 4.04 11.26
C TYR A 29 4.69 4.99 10.09
N LEU A 30 5.72 4.68 9.28
CA LEU A 30 6.08 5.54 8.15
C LEU A 30 5.01 5.53 7.05
N ASN A 31 4.40 4.37 6.79
CA ASN A 31 3.32 4.25 5.80
C ASN A 31 2.06 4.99 6.26
N HIS A 32 1.74 4.91 7.55
CA HIS A 32 0.62 5.61 8.19
C HIS A 32 0.77 7.14 8.07
N LEU A 33 1.94 7.68 8.42
CA LEU A 33 2.24 9.10 8.24
C LEU A 33 2.16 9.55 6.78
N ASN A 34 2.65 8.71 5.85
CA ASN A 34 2.59 9.01 4.43
C ASN A 34 1.14 9.05 3.92
N MET A 35 0.30 8.08 4.31
CA MET A 35 -1.11 8.07 3.96
C MET A 35 -1.87 9.27 4.53
N GLN A 36 -1.61 9.66 5.78
CA GLN A 36 -2.19 10.88 6.37
C GLN A 36 -1.77 12.14 5.60
N ARG A 37 -0.50 12.23 5.19
CA ARG A 37 0.00 13.34 4.39
C ARG A 37 -0.67 13.39 3.01
N ILE A 38 -0.84 12.26 2.34
CA ILE A 38 -1.54 12.18 1.05
C ILE A 38 -3.02 12.53 1.21
N ALA A 39 -3.69 12.03 2.25
CA ALA A 39 -5.07 12.40 2.56
C ALA A 39 -5.22 13.92 2.75
N SER A 40 -4.24 14.57 3.41
CA SER A 40 -4.26 16.01 3.65
C SER A 40 -4.20 16.87 2.37
N THR A 41 -3.78 16.30 1.23
CA THR A 41 -3.81 16.98 -0.08
C THR A 41 -5.18 16.89 -0.77
N GLY A 42 -6.19 16.33 -0.10
CA GLY A 42 -7.52 16.09 -0.67
C GLY A 42 -7.61 14.81 -1.51
N THR A 43 -6.60 13.95 -1.44
CA THR A 43 -6.62 12.65 -2.11
C THR A 43 -7.54 11.70 -1.36
N GLU A 44 -8.53 11.14 -2.06
CA GLU A 44 -9.42 10.13 -1.52
C GLU A 44 -8.90 8.72 -1.82
N PHE A 45 -9.08 7.80 -0.88
CA PHE A 45 -8.76 6.38 -1.06
C PHE A 45 -10.04 5.56 -1.18
N GLU A 46 -10.01 4.54 -2.02
CA GLU A 46 -11.10 3.58 -2.21
C GLU A 46 -10.68 2.19 -1.76
N LEU A 47 -11.48 1.58 -0.92
CA LEU A 47 -11.39 0.16 -0.60
C LEU A 47 -12.32 -0.59 -1.54
N ILE A 48 -11.72 -1.35 -2.46
CA ILE A 48 -12.45 -2.14 -3.45
C ILE A 48 -12.87 -3.48 -2.83
N ASP A 49 -14.15 -3.86 -2.99
CA ASP A 49 -14.62 -5.20 -2.61
C ASP A 49 -14.07 -6.23 -3.62
N PRO A 50 -13.39 -7.30 -3.18
CA PRO A 50 -12.85 -8.31 -4.09
C PRO A 50 -13.91 -8.96 -4.99
N GLN A 51 -15.19 -8.98 -4.59
CA GLN A 51 -16.29 -9.51 -5.42
C GLN A 51 -16.67 -8.58 -6.59
N GLU A 52 -16.20 -7.33 -6.59
CA GLU A 52 -16.42 -6.38 -7.68
C GLU A 52 -15.31 -6.44 -8.75
N LEU A 53 -14.23 -7.19 -8.50
CA LEU A 53 -13.19 -7.43 -9.47
C LEU A 53 -13.67 -8.44 -10.53
N ALA A 54 -13.25 -8.25 -11.78
CA ALA A 54 -13.44 -9.25 -12.83
C ALA A 54 -12.65 -10.52 -12.51
N ASP A 55 -13.14 -11.69 -12.98
CA ASP A 55 -12.49 -12.98 -12.74
C ASP A 55 -11.04 -13.01 -13.30
N GLU A 56 -10.80 -12.26 -14.36
CA GLU A 56 -9.53 -12.09 -15.05
C GLU A 56 -8.73 -10.86 -14.61
N ALA A 57 -9.20 -10.12 -13.58
CA ALA A 57 -8.51 -8.93 -13.10
C ALA A 57 -7.10 -9.26 -12.61
N GLN A 58 -6.11 -8.49 -13.07
CA GLN A 58 -4.73 -8.63 -12.63
C GLN A 58 -4.47 -7.65 -11.48
N VAL A 59 -4.10 -8.16 -10.31
CA VAL A 59 -3.80 -7.32 -9.14
C VAL A 59 -2.31 -7.42 -8.81
N ALA A 60 -1.61 -6.29 -8.88
CA ALA A 60 -0.23 -6.21 -8.41
C ALA A 60 -0.17 -6.01 -6.89
N VAL A 61 0.63 -6.83 -6.21
CA VAL A 61 0.98 -6.64 -4.81
C VAL A 61 2.47 -6.37 -4.74
N VAL A 62 2.84 -5.18 -4.27
CA VAL A 62 4.24 -4.79 -4.08
C VAL A 62 4.55 -4.69 -2.60
N SER A 63 5.66 -5.30 -2.22
CA SER A 63 6.21 -5.23 -0.87
C SER A 63 7.71 -5.02 -0.95
N THR A 64 8.29 -4.58 0.16
CA THR A 64 9.71 -4.26 0.27
C THR A 64 10.39 -5.30 1.14
N MET A 65 11.65 -5.63 0.80
CA MET A 65 12.46 -6.58 1.54
C MET A 65 13.81 -5.94 1.87
N GLY A 66 14.27 -6.10 3.10
CA GLY A 66 15.54 -5.55 3.55
C GLY A 66 15.70 -5.55 5.06
N ALA A 67 16.77 -4.91 5.52
CA ALA A 67 17.02 -4.74 6.94
C ALA A 67 16.13 -3.62 7.52
N PRO A 68 15.37 -3.87 8.60
CA PRO A 68 14.49 -2.87 9.19
C PRO A 68 15.20 -1.57 9.57
N LEU A 69 16.45 -1.67 10.06
CA LEU A 69 17.25 -0.49 10.44
C LEU A 69 17.51 0.42 9.23
N VAL A 70 17.85 -0.15 8.08
CA VAL A 70 18.13 0.63 6.86
C VAL A 70 16.86 1.36 6.39
N MET A 71 15.70 0.71 6.48
CA MET A 71 14.41 1.30 6.10
C MET A 71 13.99 2.46 7.02
N GLN A 72 14.49 2.49 8.27
CA GLN A 72 14.25 3.61 9.20
C GLN A 72 15.18 4.80 8.95
N GLU A 73 16.42 4.56 8.51
CA GLU A 73 17.41 5.60 8.24
C GLU A 73 17.28 6.20 6.83
N ARG A 74 16.81 5.40 5.87
CA ARG A 74 16.68 5.78 4.46
C ARG A 74 15.23 5.67 4.03
N LEU A 75 14.55 6.82 3.95
CA LEU A 75 13.20 6.90 3.41
C LEU A 75 13.20 6.41 1.97
N GLN A 76 12.20 5.59 1.63
CA GLN A 76 12.02 5.10 0.27
C GLN A 76 11.39 6.20 -0.59
N ASP A 77 11.85 6.31 -1.82
CA ASP A 77 11.17 7.11 -2.84
C ASP A 77 9.91 6.33 -3.28
N THR A 78 8.76 7.00 -3.29
CA THR A 78 7.49 6.37 -3.71
C THR A 78 7.52 5.98 -5.19
N SER A 79 8.32 6.69 -6.00
CA SER A 79 8.49 6.39 -7.43
C SER A 79 9.21 5.06 -7.65
N ASP A 80 10.16 4.68 -6.79
CA ASP A 80 10.86 3.40 -6.90
C ASP A 80 9.91 2.22 -6.66
N VAL A 81 8.97 2.37 -5.73
CA VAL A 81 7.96 1.34 -5.43
C VAL A 81 6.97 1.20 -6.59
N ALA A 82 6.49 2.32 -7.14
CA ALA A 82 5.59 2.32 -8.30
C ALA A 82 6.27 1.70 -9.54
N ARG A 83 7.56 1.99 -9.74
CA ARG A 83 8.35 1.50 -10.87
C ARG A 83 8.39 -0.02 -10.93
N ALA A 84 8.38 -0.73 -9.79
CA ALA A 84 8.33 -2.19 -9.77
C ALA A 84 7.06 -2.73 -10.46
N VAL A 85 5.91 -2.09 -10.24
CA VAL A 85 4.64 -2.44 -10.91
C VAL A 85 4.73 -2.16 -12.40
N GLU A 86 5.24 -0.99 -12.77
CA GLU A 86 5.36 -0.57 -14.18
C GLU A 86 6.25 -1.51 -14.99
N VAL A 87 7.43 -1.87 -14.45
CA VAL A 87 8.35 -2.79 -15.10
C VAL A 87 7.72 -4.18 -15.26
N MET A 88 6.99 -4.65 -14.25
CA MET A 88 6.33 -5.94 -14.33
C MET A 88 5.22 -5.92 -15.38
N ALA A 89 4.43 -4.85 -15.45
CA ALA A 89 3.39 -4.66 -16.44
C ALA A 89 3.96 -4.68 -17.87
N ASP A 90 5.07 -3.97 -18.10
CA ASP A 90 5.79 -3.98 -19.37
C ASP A 90 6.31 -5.37 -19.73
N HIS A 91 6.85 -6.10 -18.75
CA HIS A 91 7.42 -7.43 -18.95
C HIS A 91 6.38 -8.47 -19.37
N ILE A 92 5.19 -8.44 -18.75
CA ILE A 92 4.10 -9.38 -19.06
C ILE A 92 3.20 -8.90 -20.21
N GLY A 93 3.36 -7.65 -20.66
CA GLY A 93 2.55 -7.05 -21.72
C GLY A 93 1.11 -6.75 -21.30
N SER A 94 0.85 -6.55 -20.01
CA SER A 94 -0.48 -6.29 -19.46
C SER A 94 -0.42 -5.38 -18.24
N LYS A 95 -1.48 -4.58 -18.02
CA LYS A 95 -1.59 -3.67 -16.88
C LYS A 95 -2.31 -4.35 -15.72
N PHE A 96 -2.02 -3.84 -14.52
CA PHE A 96 -2.74 -4.16 -13.28
C PHE A 96 -3.78 -3.08 -12.99
#